data_AF-A0A9D7NUW9-F1
#
_entry.id   AF-A0A9D7NUW9-F1
#
_cell.length_a   1.000
_cell.length_b   1.000
_cell.length_c   1.000
_cell.angle_alpha   90.00
_cell.angle_beta   90.00
_cell.angle_gamma   90.00
#
_symmetry.space_group_name_H-M   'P 1'
#
loop_
_entity.id
_entity.type
_entity.pdbx_description
1 polymer ?
#
loop_
_entity_poly.entity_id
_entity_poly.type
_entity_poly.pdbx_seq_one_letter_code
_entity_poly.pdbx_strand_id
1 'polypeptide(L)'
;MLLNAVVVKAQPVNSDCATAALLCAQQPLQGDNTGANGPLPGFCATDALLWYTFTTNSLGGSVDVALTDIDCPVIAGVDNELSLVVLSNPNGCTPASFVVESGIHASHRIRCPSW
;
A
#
# COMPACT_ATOMS: atom_id res chain seq x y z
N MET A 1 -13.59 37.51 8.55
CA MET A 1 -13.84 36.08 8.83
C MET A 1 -13.33 35.31 7.61
N LEU A 2 -12.12 34.79 7.67
CA LEU A 2 -11.52 34.00 6.59
C LEU A 2 -12.04 32.56 6.72
N LEU A 3 -12.81 32.10 5.74
CA LEU A 3 -13.18 30.68 5.64
C LEU A 3 -11.94 29.92 5.14
N ASN A 4 -11.28 29.18 6.04
CA ASN A 4 -10.33 28.15 5.63
C ASN A 4 -11.11 26.99 5.03
N ALA A 5 -11.06 26.86 3.70
CA ALA A 5 -11.53 25.67 3.02
C ALA A 5 -10.60 24.50 3.39
N VAL A 6 -11.09 23.56 4.20
CA VAL A 6 -10.42 22.28 4.41
C VAL A 6 -10.60 21.48 3.11
N VAL A 7 -9.54 21.36 2.32
CA VAL A 7 -9.54 20.45 1.17
C VAL A 7 -9.43 19.04 1.71
N VAL A 8 -10.57 18.37 1.86
CA VAL A 8 -10.60 16.93 2.11
C VAL A 8 -10.12 16.26 0.82
N LYS A 9 -8.93 15.67 0.84
CA LYS A 9 -8.47 14.81 -0.25
C LYS A 9 -9.45 13.64 -0.37
N ALA A 10 -9.96 13.42 -1.58
CA ALA A 10 -10.74 12.23 -1.87
C ALA A 10 -9.86 10.99 -1.66
N GLN A 11 -10.49 9.90 -1.23
CA GLN A 11 -9.79 8.66 -0.95
C GLN A 11 -9.20 8.08 -2.23
N PRO A 12 -8.01 7.46 -2.17
CA PRO A 12 -7.38 6.88 -3.34
C PRO A 12 -8.30 5.81 -3.93
N VAL A 13 -8.35 5.74 -5.27
CA VAL A 13 -9.22 4.79 -5.96
C VAL A 13 -8.89 3.36 -5.54
N ASN A 14 -7.60 3.02 -5.39
CA ASN A 14 -7.12 1.70 -4.99
C ASN A 14 -7.00 1.52 -3.47
N SER A 15 -7.95 2.08 -2.70
CA SER A 15 -8.01 1.93 -1.24
C SER A 15 -8.38 0.52 -0.80
N ASP A 16 -8.96 -0.31 -1.68
CA ASP A 16 -9.31 -1.70 -1.40
C ASP A 16 -8.89 -2.65 -2.51
N CYS A 17 -9.02 -3.94 -2.25
CA CYS A 17 -8.63 -4.97 -3.18
C CYS A 17 -9.51 -5.01 -4.45
N ALA A 18 -10.78 -4.60 -4.39
CA ALA A 18 -11.70 -4.64 -5.53
C ALA A 18 -11.36 -3.53 -6.55
N THR A 19 -10.73 -2.46 -6.07
CA THR A 19 -10.25 -1.33 -6.87
C THR A 19 -8.72 -1.29 -7.01
N ALA A 20 -8.03 -2.38 -6.67
CA ALA A 20 -6.58 -2.48 -6.72
C ALA A 20 -6.02 -2.08 -8.10
N ALA A 21 -4.95 -1.27 -8.10
CA ALA A 21 -4.33 -0.83 -9.33
C ALA A 21 -3.42 -1.93 -9.92
N LEU A 22 -3.49 -2.15 -11.23
CA LEU A 22 -2.64 -3.12 -11.93
C LEU A 22 -1.20 -2.57 -12.05
N LEU A 23 -0.23 -3.31 -11.52
CA LEU A 23 1.20 -3.10 -11.74
C LEU A 23 1.61 -3.76 -13.05
N CYS A 24 2.01 -2.94 -14.02
CA CYS A 24 2.69 -3.43 -15.21
C CYS A 24 4.19 -3.55 -14.92
N ALA A 25 4.82 -4.62 -15.42
CA ALA A 25 6.25 -4.82 -15.26
C ALA A 25 7.03 -3.61 -15.81
N GLN A 26 8.04 -3.17 -15.04
CA GLN A 26 8.96 -2.07 -15.40
C GLN A 26 8.28 -0.72 -15.66
N GLN A 27 7.04 -0.51 -15.18
CA GLN A 27 6.37 0.78 -15.26
C GLN A 27 6.36 1.44 -13.87
N PRO A 28 6.92 2.66 -13.72
CA PRO A 28 6.81 3.38 -12.46
C PRO A 28 5.35 3.79 -12.23
N LEU A 29 4.95 3.78 -10.96
CA LEU A 29 3.63 4.22 -10.51
C LEU A 29 3.80 5.21 -9.37
N GLN A 30 2.94 6.23 -9.37
CA GLN A 30 2.84 7.20 -8.28
C GLN A 30 1.60 6.90 -7.45
N GLY A 31 1.72 7.04 -6.13
CA GLY A 31 0.61 6.80 -5.20
C GLY A 31 0.58 7.82 -4.06
N ASP A 32 -0.60 7.96 -3.45
CA ASP A 32 -0.87 8.78 -2.27
C ASP A 32 -1.90 8.00 -1.42
N ASN A 33 -1.57 7.67 -0.17
CA ASN A 33 -2.45 6.94 0.74
C ASN A 33 -3.26 7.88 1.67
N THR A 34 -3.22 9.19 1.42
CA THR A 34 -3.96 10.19 2.21
C THR A 34 -5.45 9.88 2.15
N GLY A 35 -6.02 9.57 3.31
CA GLY A 35 -7.41 9.16 3.40
C GLY A 35 -7.66 7.85 2.65
N ALA A 36 -6.78 6.86 2.71
CA ALA A 36 -7.21 5.49 2.45
C ALA A 36 -8.09 4.99 3.61
N ASN A 37 -9.06 4.13 3.31
CA ASN A 37 -10.01 3.61 4.30
C ASN A 37 -10.55 2.22 3.95
N GLY A 38 -9.93 1.51 3.00
CA GLY A 38 -10.42 0.20 2.60
C GLY A 38 -10.29 -0.84 3.71
N PRO A 39 -11.01 -1.97 3.60
CA PRO A 39 -11.01 -3.01 4.61
C PRO A 39 -9.59 -3.53 4.86
N LEU A 40 -9.23 -3.56 6.13
CA LEU A 40 -7.95 -4.10 6.60
C LEU A 40 -7.97 -5.63 6.50
N PRO A 41 -6.98 -6.24 5.82
CA PRO A 41 -6.65 -7.61 6.11
C PRO A 41 -6.17 -7.71 7.56
N GLY A 42 -6.45 -8.81 8.25
CA GLY A 42 -6.13 -8.94 9.69
C GLY A 42 -4.63 -8.84 10.06
N PHE A 43 -3.75 -8.76 9.08
CA PHE A 43 -2.30 -8.57 9.24
C PHE A 43 -1.85 -7.11 9.04
N CYS A 44 -2.73 -6.18 8.69
CA CYS A 44 -2.44 -4.76 8.57
C CYS A 44 -2.99 -3.98 9.78
N ALA A 45 -2.18 -3.08 10.36
CA ALA A 45 -2.50 -2.39 11.61
C ALA A 45 -3.03 -0.95 11.43
N THR A 46 -3.10 -0.43 10.20
CA THR A 46 -3.46 0.98 9.92
C THR A 46 -4.33 1.07 8.67
N ASP A 47 -5.17 2.10 8.60
CA ASP A 47 -6.06 2.49 7.50
C ASP A 47 -5.36 3.19 6.32
N ALA A 48 -4.07 3.51 6.43
CA ALA A 48 -3.29 4.20 5.39
C ALA A 48 -2.70 3.23 4.35
N LEU A 49 -3.54 2.41 3.71
CA LEU A 49 -3.13 1.34 2.79
C LEU A 49 -3.51 1.59 1.34
N LEU A 50 -2.67 1.10 0.43
CA LEU A 50 -2.95 1.05 -1.01
C LEU A 50 -2.84 -0.37 -1.51
N TRP A 51 -3.72 -0.75 -2.43
CA TRP A 51 -3.75 -2.08 -3.02
C TRP A 51 -3.27 -2.05 -4.47
N TYR A 52 -2.44 -3.04 -4.79
CA TYR A 52 -1.88 -3.25 -6.12
C TYR A 52 -1.96 -4.73 -6.51
N THR A 53 -2.13 -5.02 -7.80
CA THR A 53 -2.19 -6.38 -8.32
C THR A 53 -1.22 -6.58 -9.47
N PHE A 54 -0.68 -7.78 -9.64
CA PHE A 54 0.13 -8.17 -10.78
C PHE A 54 -0.11 -9.66 -11.06
N THR A 55 0.20 -10.09 -12.29
CA THR A 55 0.20 -11.51 -12.66
C THR A 55 1.59 -11.92 -13.09
N THR A 56 2.11 -12.99 -12.48
CA THR A 56 3.30 -13.67 -12.98
C THR A 56 2.90 -14.61 -14.12
N ASN A 57 3.83 -14.88 -15.03
CA ASN A 57 3.58 -15.90 -16.06
C ASN A 57 3.60 -17.31 -15.44
N SER A 58 3.22 -18.33 -16.22
CA SER A 58 3.15 -19.72 -15.76
C SER A 58 4.50 -20.34 -15.36
N LEU A 59 5.63 -19.65 -15.58
CA LEU A 59 6.95 -20.10 -15.16
C LEU A 59 7.25 -19.69 -13.71
N GLY A 60 6.48 -18.77 -13.13
CA GLY A 60 6.75 -18.19 -11.81
C GLY A 60 8.04 -17.35 -11.81
N GLY A 61 8.57 -17.11 -10.61
CA GLY A 61 9.82 -16.37 -10.39
C GLY A 61 9.75 -15.35 -9.26
N SER A 62 10.89 -14.75 -8.95
CA SER A 62 10.97 -13.64 -8.00
C SER A 62 10.28 -12.40 -8.57
N VAL A 63 9.63 -11.65 -7.69
CA VAL A 63 9.05 -10.33 -8.00
C VAL A 63 9.82 -9.30 -7.19
N ASP A 64 10.52 -8.42 -7.89
CA ASP A 64 11.23 -7.31 -7.27
C ASP A 64 10.34 -6.06 -7.30
N VAL A 65 10.02 -5.54 -6.12
CA VAL A 65 9.27 -4.28 -5.94
C VAL A 65 10.22 -3.25 -5.36
N ALA A 66 10.40 -2.14 -6.06
CA ALA A 66 11.15 -0.98 -5.58
C ALA A 66 10.19 0.14 -5.21
N LEU A 67 10.41 0.74 -4.04
CA LEU A 67 9.70 1.94 -3.60
C LEU A 67 10.72 3.07 -3.51
N THR A 68 10.46 4.18 -4.20
CA THR A 68 11.33 5.36 -4.25
C THR A 68 10.52 6.60 -3.92
N ASP A 69 11.21 7.71 -3.61
CA ASP A 69 10.62 9.04 -3.46
C ASP A 69 9.45 9.09 -2.45
N ILE A 70 9.58 8.34 -1.37
CA ILE A 70 8.56 8.22 -0.32
C ILE A 70 8.55 9.51 0.53
N ASP A 71 7.40 10.18 0.59
CA ASP A 71 7.15 11.26 1.54
C ASP A 71 6.51 10.69 2.82
N CYS A 72 7.18 10.87 3.96
CA CYS A 72 6.67 10.46 5.26
C CYS A 72 6.51 11.70 6.17
N PRO A 73 5.33 12.34 6.21
CA PRO A 73 5.13 13.47 7.09
C PRO A 73 5.21 13.02 8.56
N VAL A 74 5.81 13.86 9.41
CA VAL A 74 5.83 13.62 10.86
C VAL A 74 4.45 13.93 11.43
N ILE A 75 3.70 12.89 11.77
CA ILE A 75 2.38 12.99 12.39
C ILE A 75 2.51 12.48 13.83
N ALA A 76 2.18 13.33 14.80
CA ALA A 76 2.27 12.97 16.22
C ALA A 76 1.39 11.75 16.54
N GLY A 77 1.99 10.72 17.14
CA GLY A 77 1.29 9.49 17.52
C GLY A 77 1.22 8.41 16.44
N VAL A 78 1.82 8.64 15.26
CA VAL A 78 1.91 7.66 14.17
C VAL A 78 3.36 7.22 14.01
N ASP A 79 3.60 5.91 13.85
CA ASP A 79 4.94 5.39 13.56
C ASP A 79 5.33 5.69 12.10
N ASN A 80 6.62 5.86 11.84
CA ASN A 80 7.15 6.09 10.50
C ASN A 80 7.60 4.77 9.84
N GLU A 81 6.73 3.77 9.87
CA GLU A 81 6.98 2.45 9.33
C GLU A 81 6.18 2.21 8.05
N LEU A 82 6.86 1.71 7.02
CA LEU A 82 6.25 1.22 5.79
C LEU A 82 6.43 -0.30 5.74
N SER A 83 5.32 -1.01 5.55
CA SER A 83 5.30 -2.47 5.41
C SER A 83 4.78 -2.86 4.03
N LEU A 84 5.37 -3.89 3.44
CA LEU A 84 4.92 -4.50 2.19
C LEU A 84 4.61 -5.98 2.44
N VAL A 85 3.40 -6.39 2.09
CA VAL A 85 2.97 -7.80 2.16
C VAL A 85 2.56 -8.25 0.77
N VAL A 86 3.10 -9.37 0.32
CA VAL A 86 2.68 -10.00 -0.93
C VAL A 86 1.71 -11.12 -0.60
N LEU A 87 0.54 -11.04 -1.24
CA LEU A 87 -0.58 -11.94 -1.03
C LEU A 87 -0.90 -12.65 -2.34
N SER A 88 -1.30 -13.91 -2.26
CA SER A 88 -1.94 -14.61 -3.36
C SER A 88 -3.40 -14.91 -3.03
N ASN A 89 -4.25 -14.92 -4.05
CA ASN A 89 -5.59 -15.46 -3.94
C ASN A 89 -6.05 -15.95 -5.32
N PRO A 90 -6.24 -17.27 -5.51
CA PRO A 90 -6.73 -17.80 -6.77
C PRO A 90 -8.21 -17.47 -7.04
N ASN A 91 -8.97 -17.03 -6.03
CA ASN A 91 -10.42 -16.90 -6.06
C ASN A 91 -10.93 -15.45 -6.00
N GLY A 92 -10.14 -14.47 -6.41
CA GLY A 92 -10.57 -13.08 -6.57
C GLY A 92 -10.40 -12.20 -5.32
N CYS A 93 -11.29 -11.23 -5.10
CA CYS A 93 -11.11 -10.20 -4.08
C CYS A 93 -11.94 -10.46 -2.81
N THR A 94 -11.55 -11.45 -2.01
CA THR A 94 -12.13 -11.68 -0.69
C THR A 94 -11.03 -11.55 0.36
N PRO A 95 -11.01 -10.49 1.20
CA PRO A 95 -9.91 -10.23 2.14
C PRO A 95 -9.53 -11.43 3.02
N ALA A 96 -10.52 -12.22 3.46
CA ALA A 96 -10.30 -13.37 4.31
C ALA A 96 -9.70 -14.61 3.60
N SER A 97 -9.64 -14.62 2.27
CA SER A 97 -9.14 -15.77 1.49
C SER A 97 -7.75 -15.55 0.90
N PHE A 98 -7.11 -14.42 1.20
CA PHE A 98 -5.71 -14.20 0.81
C PHE A 98 -4.78 -15.09 1.63
N VAL A 99 -3.81 -15.70 0.94
CA VAL A 99 -2.67 -16.39 1.55
C VAL A 99 -1.49 -15.44 1.52
N VAL A 100 -0.75 -15.35 2.63
CA VAL A 100 0.49 -14.57 2.71
C VAL A 100 1.60 -15.39 2.06
N GLU A 101 2.07 -14.95 0.89
CA GLU A 101 3.17 -15.59 0.16
C GLU A 101 4.52 -15.09 0.65
N SER A 102 4.60 -13.80 0.95
CA SER A 102 5.73 -13.24 1.66
C SER A 102 5.29 -12.05 2.51
N GLY A 103 5.66 -12.11 3.79
CA GLY A 103 5.66 -10.96 4.67
C GLY A 103 7.09 -10.45 4.71
N ILE A 104 7.39 -9.45 3.89
CA ILE A 104 8.55 -8.64 4.19
C ILE A 104 8.13 -7.76 5.37
N HIS A 105 8.43 -8.24 6.59
CA HIS A 105 8.90 -7.31 7.62
C HIS A 105 10.23 -6.74 7.07
N ALA A 106 10.15 -5.85 6.07
CA ALA A 106 11.23 -4.93 5.80
C ALA A 106 11.16 -3.93 6.93
N SER A 107 11.59 -4.39 8.10
CA SER A 107 12.34 -3.56 9.00
C SER A 107 13.73 -3.25 8.40
N HIS A 108 13.86 -3.10 7.06
CA HIS A 108 14.54 -1.90 6.62
C HIS A 108 13.61 -0.80 7.12
N ARG A 109 13.86 -0.29 8.33
CA ARG A 109 13.42 1.06 8.64
C ARG A 109 13.95 1.88 7.47
N ILE A 110 13.12 2.13 6.47
CA ILE A 110 13.28 3.29 5.61
C ILE A 110 13.00 4.39 6.62
N ARG A 111 14.03 4.72 7.41
CA ARG A 111 14.03 5.86 8.29
C ARG A 111 13.87 6.99 7.30
N CYS A 112 12.62 7.42 7.11
CA CYS A 112 12.32 8.65 6.40
C CYS A 112 13.26 9.66 7.05
N PRO A 113 14.18 10.26 6.27
CA PRO A 113 15.41 10.83 6.80
C PRO A 113 15.09 11.72 7.98
N SER A 114 15.48 11.24 9.16
CA SER A 114 15.40 12.01 10.39
C SER A 114 16.28 13.23 10.21
N TRP A 115 15.72 14.41 10.42
CA TRP A 115 16.50 15.46 11.06
C TRP A 115 16.81 15.02 12.49
#